data_AF-A0A8D0DQQ7-F1
#
_entry.id   AF-A0A8D0DQQ7-F1
#
_cell.length_a   1.000
_cell.length_b   1.000
_cell.length_c   1.000
_cell.angle_alpha   90.00
_cell.angle_beta   90.00
_cell.angle_gamma   90.00
#
_symmetry.space_group_name_H-M   'P 1'
#
loop_
_entity.id
_entity.type
_entity.pdbx_description
1 polymer ?
#
loop_
_entity_poly.entity_id
_entity_poly.type
_entity_poly.pdbx_seq_one_letter_code
_entity_poly.pdbx_strand_id
1 'polypeptide(L)'
;MNFGENFIKWIRAIYATQSAQLTINREVSQEFPVQKGKRQGCPLSPLLFILALEVKNRAIRQETNIEGRRLRAFADDTVIILKDPNESIETVKLLIETFGKVAGLKINEKKTKILVKNMKQKEQEDLGRKSGFDIEKKVKYLGVWLTKQNLALYQNNYVKLCLSLLGRISVLKMNVLPRMIFLFQSIPVIINEEVFQGGLGLPNLKLYYTACCLKWIAKWFWLRDKRLLQWEGFDLRYGWHGYLWYDKVDIPINN
;
A
#
# COMPACT_ATOMS: atom_id res chain seq x y z
N MET A 1 -1.22 -21.20 12.48
CA MET A 1 -0.09 -20.33 12.90
C MET A 1 0.17 -20.64 14.35
N ASN A 2 1.43 -20.83 14.77
CA ASN A 2 1.76 -21.22 16.14
C ASN A 2 2.21 -19.98 16.95
N PHE A 3 1.25 -19.23 17.50
CA PHE A 3 1.54 -18.08 18.35
C PHE A 3 1.63 -18.51 19.81
N GLY A 4 2.60 -17.98 20.56
CA GLY A 4 2.73 -18.27 21.99
C GLY A 4 1.53 -17.76 22.79
N GLU A 5 1.16 -18.49 23.84
CA GLU A 5 -0.02 -18.17 24.66
C GLU A 5 0.00 -16.76 25.25
N ASN A 6 1.17 -16.29 25.68
CA ASN A 6 1.34 -14.94 26.23
C ASN A 6 0.99 -13.86 25.20
N PHE A 7 1.44 -14.01 23.95
CA PHE A 7 1.08 -13.08 22.88
C PHE A 7 -0.43 -13.04 22.67
N ILE A 8 -1.09 -14.20 22.64
CA ILE A 8 -2.55 -14.30 22.50
C ILE A 8 -3.26 -13.59 23.66
N LYS A 9 -2.81 -13.81 24.90
CA LYS A 9 -3.36 -13.15 26.09
C LYS A 9 -3.22 -11.62 26.01
N TRP A 10 -2.08 -11.12 25.57
CA TRP A 10 -1.83 -9.67 25.43
C TRP A 10 -2.73 -9.05 24.36
N ILE A 11 -2.86 -9.69 23.20
CA ILE A 11 -3.80 -9.24 22.16
C ILE A 11 -5.23 -9.26 22.68
N ARG A 12 -5.65 -10.32 23.37
CA ARG A 12 -6.99 -10.37 23.98
C ARG A 12 -7.20 -9.23 24.97
N ALA A 13 -6.23 -8.94 25.84
CA ALA A 13 -6.34 -7.84 26.81
C ALA A 13 -6.53 -6.47 26.13
N ILE A 14 -5.81 -6.20 25.03
CA ILE A 14 -5.92 -4.93 24.30
C ILE A 14 -7.28 -4.76 23.58
N TYR A 15 -7.87 -5.87 23.13
CA TYR A 15 -9.09 -5.88 22.31
C TYR A 15 -10.35 -6.40 23.03
N ALA A 16 -10.28 -6.81 24.31
CA ALA A 16 -11.40 -7.41 25.05
C ALA A 16 -12.56 -6.44 25.29
N THR A 17 -12.26 -5.20 25.67
CA THR A 17 -13.25 -4.15 25.90
C THR A 17 -12.91 -2.97 24.99
N GLN A 18 -13.73 -2.79 23.96
CA GLN A 18 -13.64 -1.63 23.09
C GLN A 18 -14.94 -0.85 23.18
N SER A 19 -14.81 0.43 23.48
CA SER A 19 -15.87 1.40 23.45
C SER A 19 -15.44 2.59 22.58
N ALA A 20 -16.43 3.30 22.04
CA ALA A 20 -16.22 4.48 21.23
C ALA A 20 -17.23 5.56 21.62
N GLN A 21 -16.83 6.80 21.37
CA GLN A 21 -17.68 7.99 21.45
C GLN A 21 -17.53 8.75 20.12
N LEU A 22 -18.61 9.37 19.67
CA LEU A 22 -18.62 10.19 18.48
C LEU A 22 -18.63 11.66 18.89
N THR A 23 -17.69 12.44 18.37
CA THR A 23 -17.70 13.90 18.52
C THR A 23 -18.24 14.53 17.25
N ILE A 24 -19.40 15.18 17.32
CA ILE A 24 -20.01 15.92 16.21
C ILE A 24 -20.22 17.35 16.67
N ASN A 25 -19.67 18.34 15.94
CA ASN A 25 -19.81 19.76 16.27
C ASN A 25 -19.41 20.12 17.72
N ARG A 26 -18.41 19.44 18.28
CA ARG A 26 -17.92 19.54 19.68
C ARG A 26 -18.86 18.94 20.74
N GLU A 27 -19.97 18.33 20.36
CA GLU A 27 -20.79 17.51 21.24
C GLU A 27 -20.33 16.06 21.19
N VAL A 28 -20.25 15.42 22.36
CA VAL A 28 -19.78 14.03 22.51
C VAL A 28 -20.99 13.14 22.77
N SER A 29 -21.13 12.08 21.97
CA SER A 29 -22.17 11.08 22.16
C SER A 29 -21.97 10.27 23.45
N GLN A 30 -23.00 9.56 23.87
CA GLN A 30 -22.81 8.50 24.87
C GLN A 30 -21.83 7.45 24.36
N GLU A 31 -21.13 6.82 25.31
CA GLU A 31 -20.21 5.73 25.03
C GLU A 31 -20.98 4.49 24.58
N PHE A 32 -20.58 3.89 23.46
CA PHE A 32 -21.16 2.65 22.97
C PHE A 32 -20.08 1.58 22.75
N PRO A 33 -20.40 0.30 22.98
CA PRO A 33 -19.45 -0.78 22.78
C PRO A 33 -19.22 -1.01 21.28
N VAL A 34 -17.95 -1.19 20.90
CA VAL A 34 -17.54 -1.53 19.54
C VAL A 34 -17.54 -3.05 19.42
N GLN A 35 -18.56 -3.60 18.76
CA GLN A 35 -18.69 -5.06 18.57
C GLN A 35 -17.89 -5.56 17.36
N LYS A 36 -17.78 -4.75 16.30
CA LYS A 36 -17.12 -5.10 15.03
C LYS A 36 -16.34 -3.91 14.51
N GLY A 37 -15.17 -4.19 13.95
CA GLY A 37 -14.32 -3.18 13.32
C GLY A 37 -12.94 -3.08 13.95
N LYS A 38 -12.10 -2.25 13.35
CA LYS A 38 -10.74 -1.96 13.83
C LYS A 38 -10.70 -0.53 14.35
N ARG A 39 -9.95 -0.30 15.43
CA ARG A 39 -9.64 1.05 15.90
C ARG A 39 -8.79 1.76 14.83
N GLN A 40 -9.34 2.78 14.18
CA GLN A 40 -8.55 3.64 13.29
C GLN A 40 -7.50 4.39 14.11
N GLY A 41 -6.26 4.46 13.62
CA GLY A 41 -5.13 5.04 14.35
C GLY A 41 -4.42 4.09 15.32
N CYS A 42 -4.92 2.86 15.54
CA CYS A 42 -4.17 1.87 16.30
C CYS A 42 -3.00 1.32 15.46
N PRO A 43 -1.74 1.39 15.94
CA PRO A 43 -0.59 0.92 15.17
C PRO A 43 -0.59 -0.60 14.94
N LEU A 44 -1.25 -1.36 15.83
CA LEU A 44 -1.29 -2.83 15.78
C LEU A 44 -2.42 -3.39 14.90
N SER A 45 -3.52 -2.64 14.76
CA SER A 45 -4.70 -3.08 14.00
C SER A 45 -4.42 -3.42 12.52
N PRO A 46 -3.58 -2.66 11.78
CA PRO A 46 -3.19 -3.04 10.42
C PRO A 46 -2.50 -4.39 10.34
N LEU A 47 -1.57 -4.67 11.26
CA LEU A 47 -0.82 -5.92 11.27
C LEU A 47 -1.72 -7.12 11.56
N LEU A 48 -2.59 -7.01 12.57
CA LEU A 48 -3.57 -8.06 12.89
C LEU A 48 -4.51 -8.35 11.72
N PHE A 49 -4.90 -7.32 10.97
CA PHE A 49 -5.72 -7.50 9.78
C PHE A 49 -4.98 -8.22 8.66
N ILE A 50 -3.72 -7.84 8.41
CA ILE A 50 -2.89 -8.52 7.41
C ILE A 50 -2.71 -10.00 7.80
N LEU A 51 -2.48 -10.30 9.08
CA LEU A 51 -2.38 -11.67 9.58
C LEU A 51 -3.67 -12.47 9.34
N ALA A 52 -4.84 -11.87 9.59
CA ALA A 52 -6.12 -12.51 9.30
C ALA A 52 -6.30 -12.78 7.79
N LEU A 53 -5.97 -11.80 6.94
CA LEU A 53 -6.05 -11.96 5.47
C LEU A 53 -5.04 -12.99 4.93
N GLU A 54 -3.90 -13.18 5.60
CA GLU A 54 -2.92 -14.17 5.18
C GLU A 54 -3.47 -15.60 5.28
N VAL A 55 -4.45 -15.86 6.15
CA VAL A 55 -5.15 -17.17 6.20
C VAL A 55 -5.88 -17.45 4.88
N LYS A 56 -6.62 -16.46 4.36
CA LYS A 56 -7.26 -16.51 3.03
C LYS A 56 -6.21 -16.70 1.93
N ASN A 57 -5.13 -15.91 1.96
CA ASN A 57 -4.09 -15.97 0.94
C ASN A 57 -3.39 -17.34 0.91
N ARG A 58 -3.15 -17.94 2.08
CA ARG A 58 -2.57 -19.28 2.20
C ARG A 58 -3.52 -20.35 1.67
N ALA A 59 -4.81 -20.30 2.02
CA ALA A 59 -5.79 -21.23 1.48
C ALA A 59 -5.80 -21.20 -0.06
N ILE A 60 -5.82 -19.99 -0.65
CA ILE A 60 -5.75 -19.82 -2.10
C ILE A 60 -4.41 -20.28 -2.66
N ARG A 61 -3.28 -20.16 -1.95
CA ARG A 61 -1.94 -20.61 -2.40
C ARG A 61 -1.70 -22.11 -2.25
N GLN A 62 -2.45 -22.80 -1.40
CA GLN A 62 -2.29 -24.23 -1.10
C GLN A 62 -3.30 -25.12 -1.83
N GLU A 63 -4.40 -24.58 -2.34
CA GLU A 63 -5.44 -25.32 -3.05
C GLU A 63 -4.91 -26.09 -4.28
N THR A 64 -4.85 -27.40 -4.29
CA THR A 64 -4.18 -28.14 -5.38
C THR A 64 -4.93 -28.09 -6.71
N ASN A 65 -6.23 -27.81 -6.68
CA ASN A 65 -7.09 -27.82 -7.87
C ASN A 65 -6.95 -26.58 -8.77
N ILE A 66 -6.08 -25.62 -8.41
CA ILE A 66 -5.87 -24.39 -9.18
C ILE A 66 -4.43 -24.35 -9.69
N GLU A 67 -4.24 -24.75 -10.94
CA GLU A 67 -2.93 -24.66 -11.58
C GLU A 67 -2.55 -23.22 -11.96
N GLY A 68 -1.24 -22.93 -11.90
CA GLY A 68 -0.68 -21.70 -12.46
C GLY A 68 -1.14 -20.40 -11.76
N ARG A 69 -1.62 -20.48 -10.52
CA ARG A 69 -2.05 -19.29 -9.76
C ARG A 69 -0.91 -18.39 -9.31
N ARG A 70 -1.15 -17.09 -9.30
CA ARG A 70 -0.33 -16.10 -8.58
C ARG A 70 -1.21 -15.15 -7.81
N LEU A 71 -0.91 -14.94 -6.53
CA LEU A 71 -1.65 -14.03 -5.65
C LEU A 71 -0.75 -12.89 -5.20
N ARG A 72 -1.20 -11.65 -5.44
CA ARG A 72 -0.61 -10.43 -4.90
C ARG A 72 -1.67 -9.74 -4.05
N ALA A 73 -1.32 -9.39 -2.82
CA ALA A 73 -2.23 -8.70 -1.91
C ALA A 73 -1.52 -7.48 -1.34
N PHE A 74 -2.26 -6.37 -1.26
CA PHE A 74 -1.84 -5.15 -0.57
C PHE A 74 -3.01 -4.68 0.28
N ALA A 75 -2.88 -4.83 1.60
CA ALA A 75 -4.01 -4.69 2.52
C ALA A 75 -5.22 -5.52 2.06
N ASP A 76 -6.38 -4.91 1.85
CA ASP A 76 -7.61 -5.55 1.36
C ASP A 76 -7.62 -5.75 -0.17
N ASP A 77 -6.86 -4.97 -0.93
CA ASP A 77 -6.76 -5.10 -2.39
C ASP A 77 -5.99 -6.38 -2.75
N THR A 78 -6.69 -7.36 -3.32
CA THR A 78 -6.12 -8.65 -3.73
C THR A 78 -6.26 -8.84 -5.24
N VAL A 79 -5.16 -9.16 -5.92
CA VAL A 79 -5.11 -9.57 -7.32
C VAL A 79 -4.75 -11.05 -7.39
N ILE A 80 -5.61 -11.82 -8.06
CA ILE A 80 -5.44 -13.24 -8.30
C ILE A 80 -5.32 -13.44 -9.80
N ILE A 81 -4.19 -14.00 -10.22
CA ILE A 81 -3.91 -14.37 -11.61
C ILE A 81 -4.14 -15.87 -11.70
N LEU A 82 -5.01 -16.27 -12.63
CA LEU A 82 -5.36 -17.67 -12.88
C LEU A 82 -4.95 -18.01 -14.31
N LYS A 83 -4.42 -19.22 -14.52
CA LYS A 83 -4.11 -19.74 -15.86
C LYS A 83 -5.39 -20.15 -16.57
N ASP A 84 -6.22 -20.96 -15.91
CA ASP A 84 -7.45 -21.54 -16.44
C ASP A 84 -8.66 -21.07 -15.61
N PRO A 85 -9.22 -19.88 -15.89
CA PRO A 85 -10.24 -19.27 -15.04
C PRO A 85 -11.59 -20.00 -15.07
N ASN A 86 -11.92 -20.73 -16.13
CA ASN A 86 -13.20 -21.43 -16.26
C ASN A 86 -13.41 -22.55 -15.22
N GLU A 87 -12.32 -23.19 -14.79
CA GLU A 87 -12.34 -24.24 -13.76
C GLU A 87 -11.98 -23.68 -12.39
N SER A 88 -11.11 -22.67 -12.35
CA SER A 88 -10.54 -22.17 -11.09
C SER A 88 -11.40 -21.11 -10.38
N ILE A 89 -12.23 -20.34 -11.10
CA ILE A 89 -12.87 -19.14 -10.54
C ILE A 89 -13.89 -19.46 -9.44
N GLU A 90 -14.64 -20.56 -9.60
CA GLU A 90 -15.65 -20.99 -8.63
C GLU A 90 -14.99 -21.45 -7.33
N THR A 91 -13.92 -22.24 -7.43
CA THR A 91 -13.11 -22.67 -6.28
C THR A 91 -12.52 -21.49 -5.53
N VAL A 92 -11.95 -20.51 -6.24
CA VAL A 92 -11.43 -19.27 -5.63
C VAL A 92 -12.53 -18.49 -4.92
N LYS A 93 -13.69 -18.33 -5.57
CA LYS A 93 -14.85 -17.64 -5.00
C LYS A 93 -15.32 -18.32 -3.72
N LEU A 94 -15.46 -19.64 -3.74
CA LEU A 94 -15.86 -20.45 -2.58
C LEU A 94 -14.88 -20.30 -1.41
N LEU A 95 -13.57 -20.33 -1.65
CA LEU A 95 -12.55 -20.14 -0.61
C LEU A 95 -12.64 -18.75 0.03
N ILE A 96 -12.82 -17.71 -0.79
CA ILE A 96 -12.95 -16.33 -0.29
C ILE A 96 -14.25 -16.15 0.50
N GLU A 97 -15.37 -16.71 0.03
CA GLU A 97 -16.66 -16.64 0.71
C GLU A 97 -16.65 -17.42 2.03
N THR A 98 -16.03 -18.60 2.06
CA THR A 98 -15.87 -19.41 3.29
C THR A 98 -15.06 -18.65 4.32
N PHE A 99 -13.93 -18.07 3.91
CA PHE A 99 -13.15 -17.19 4.78
C PHE A 99 -13.96 -15.97 5.22
N GLY A 100 -14.71 -15.35 4.30
CA GLY A 100 -15.56 -14.19 4.57
C GLY A 100 -16.62 -14.45 5.64
N LYS A 101 -17.26 -15.63 5.62
CA LYS A 101 -18.23 -16.05 6.65
C LYS A 101 -17.60 -16.13 8.04
N VAL A 102 -16.38 -16.64 8.14
CA VAL A 102 -15.65 -16.76 9.43
C VAL A 102 -15.13 -15.39 9.89
N ALA A 103 -14.56 -14.61 8.99
CA ALA A 103 -13.93 -13.32 9.30
C ALA A 103 -14.93 -12.15 9.39
N GLY A 104 -16.20 -12.35 9.02
CA GLY A 104 -17.20 -11.28 8.91
C GLY A 104 -16.91 -10.30 7.77
N LEU A 105 -16.27 -10.78 6.69
CA LEU A 105 -15.91 -9.99 5.51
C LEU A 105 -16.76 -10.42 4.31
N LYS A 106 -17.09 -9.46 3.43
CA LYS A 106 -17.84 -9.73 2.19
C LYS A 106 -17.09 -9.18 0.99
N ILE A 107 -17.08 -9.94 -0.11
CA ILE A 107 -16.57 -9.46 -1.39
C ILE A 107 -17.44 -8.30 -1.87
N ASN A 108 -16.81 -7.22 -2.33
CA ASN A 108 -17.53 -6.14 -2.97
C ASN A 108 -17.65 -6.42 -4.48
N GLU A 109 -18.71 -7.13 -4.87
CA GLU A 109 -18.99 -7.53 -6.26
C GLU A 109 -18.90 -6.38 -7.24
N LYS A 110 -19.37 -5.18 -6.87
CA LYS A 110 -19.32 -3.98 -7.74
C LYS A 110 -17.89 -3.49 -8.00
N LYS A 111 -16.98 -3.69 -7.05
CA LYS A 111 -15.56 -3.30 -7.17
C LYS A 111 -14.68 -4.41 -7.74
N THR A 112 -15.09 -5.67 -7.61
CA THR A 112 -14.34 -6.80 -8.12
C THR A 112 -14.54 -6.91 -9.63
N LYS A 113 -13.44 -6.84 -10.38
CA LYS A 113 -13.44 -6.86 -11.85
C LYS A 113 -12.48 -7.92 -12.37
N ILE A 114 -12.81 -8.53 -13.51
CA ILE A 114 -11.96 -9.51 -14.18
C ILE A 114 -11.30 -8.86 -15.40
N LEU A 115 -9.98 -9.02 -15.52
CA LEU A 115 -9.22 -8.66 -16.72
C LEU A 115 -8.77 -9.95 -17.42
N VAL A 116 -9.30 -10.19 -18.61
CA VAL A 116 -8.99 -11.37 -19.42
C VAL A 116 -7.87 -11.11 -20.43
N LYS A 117 -6.96 -12.08 -20.59
CA LYS A 117 -5.94 -12.10 -21.64
C LYS A 117 -6.10 -13.36 -22.49
N ASN A 118 -5.90 -13.22 -23.80
CA ASN A 118 -5.88 -14.34 -24.75
C ASN A 118 -7.12 -15.27 -24.76
N MET A 119 -8.31 -14.73 -24.48
CA MET A 119 -9.58 -15.47 -24.44
C MET A 119 -10.55 -14.99 -25.53
N LYS A 120 -11.35 -15.89 -26.12
CA LYS A 120 -12.37 -15.56 -27.13
C LYS A 120 -13.58 -14.88 -26.49
N GLN A 121 -14.37 -14.13 -27.27
CA GLN A 121 -15.50 -13.36 -26.73
C GLN A 121 -16.58 -14.25 -26.08
N LYS A 122 -16.92 -15.40 -26.69
CA LYS A 122 -17.88 -16.36 -26.11
C LYS A 122 -17.44 -16.87 -24.73
N GLU A 123 -16.19 -17.28 -24.61
CA GLU A 123 -15.61 -17.74 -23.34
C GLU A 123 -15.59 -16.64 -22.27
N GLN A 124 -15.43 -15.38 -22.67
CA GLN A 124 -15.54 -14.25 -21.74
C GLN A 124 -16.97 -14.10 -21.22
N GLU A 125 -17.97 -14.16 -22.09
CA GLU A 125 -19.38 -14.07 -21.67
C GLU A 125 -19.75 -15.20 -20.70
N ASP A 126 -19.29 -16.43 -20.98
CA ASP A 126 -19.48 -17.58 -20.09
C ASP A 126 -18.78 -17.39 -18.74
N LEU A 127 -17.54 -16.91 -18.74
CA LEU A 127 -16.78 -16.62 -17.52
C LEU A 127 -17.45 -15.52 -16.67
N GLY A 128 -17.97 -14.47 -17.31
CA GLY A 128 -18.71 -13.41 -16.65
C GLY A 128 -19.95 -13.95 -15.94
N ARG A 129 -20.72 -14.81 -16.63
CA ARG A 129 -21.91 -15.47 -16.06
C ARG A 129 -21.56 -16.39 -14.90
N LYS A 130 -20.54 -17.24 -15.03
CA LYS A 130 -20.11 -18.16 -13.97
C LYS A 130 -19.59 -17.43 -12.73
N SER A 131 -18.76 -16.41 -12.94
CA SER A 131 -18.14 -15.68 -11.84
C SER A 131 -19.11 -14.72 -11.13
N GLY A 132 -20.04 -14.13 -11.89
CA GLY A 132 -20.88 -13.02 -11.43
C GLY A 132 -20.10 -11.68 -11.31
N PHE A 133 -18.92 -11.58 -11.92
CA PHE A 133 -18.10 -10.36 -11.92
C PHE A 133 -18.03 -9.76 -13.32
N ASP A 134 -17.95 -8.43 -13.38
CA ASP A 134 -17.84 -7.73 -14.66
C ASP A 134 -16.46 -7.94 -15.27
N ILE A 135 -16.45 -8.27 -16.57
CA ILE A 135 -15.24 -8.35 -17.38
C ILE A 135 -14.97 -6.99 -17.99
N GLU A 136 -13.79 -6.45 -17.68
CA GLU A 136 -13.38 -5.11 -18.10
C GLU A 136 -12.15 -5.18 -19.00
N LYS A 137 -12.08 -4.25 -19.97
CA LYS A 137 -10.89 -4.10 -20.82
C LYS A 137 -9.71 -3.47 -20.07
N LYS A 138 -10.00 -2.72 -19.01
CA LYS A 138 -9.03 -2.05 -18.14
C LYS A 138 -9.46 -2.13 -16.68
N VAL A 139 -8.53 -2.39 -15.78
CA VAL A 139 -8.77 -2.47 -14.33
C VAL A 139 -7.74 -1.59 -13.61
N LYS A 140 -8.17 -0.85 -12.58
CA LYS A 140 -7.26 -0.04 -11.76
C LYS A 140 -6.80 -0.84 -10.55
N TYR A 141 -5.50 -0.95 -10.35
CA TYR A 141 -4.88 -1.61 -9.19
C TYR A 141 -3.82 -0.69 -8.59
N LEU A 142 -3.96 -0.32 -7.31
CA LEU A 142 -3.06 0.57 -6.57
C LEU A 142 -2.69 1.86 -7.34
N GLY A 143 -3.69 2.48 -7.98
CA GLY A 143 -3.50 3.70 -8.75
C GLY A 143 -3.11 3.49 -10.22
N VAL A 144 -2.72 2.28 -10.61
CA VAL A 144 -2.24 1.95 -11.97
C VAL A 144 -3.34 1.25 -12.77
N TRP A 145 -3.62 1.75 -13.97
CA TRP A 145 -4.44 1.10 -14.99
C TRP A 145 -3.70 -0.07 -15.62
N LEU A 146 -4.27 -1.26 -15.45
CA LEU A 146 -3.87 -2.50 -16.11
C LEU A 146 -4.76 -2.73 -17.32
N THR A 147 -4.16 -3.05 -18.45
CA THR A 147 -4.84 -3.34 -19.72
C THR A 147 -4.45 -4.71 -20.27
N LYS A 148 -5.27 -5.23 -21.20
CA LYS A 148 -4.97 -6.48 -21.93
C LYS A 148 -3.60 -6.41 -22.61
N GLN A 149 -3.31 -5.30 -23.27
CA GLN A 149 -2.05 -5.04 -23.98
C GLN A 149 -1.10 -4.23 -23.10
N ASN A 150 0.16 -4.66 -23.02
CA ASN A 150 1.19 -3.98 -22.22
C ASN A 150 1.65 -2.66 -22.86
N LEU A 151 1.56 -2.52 -24.19
CA LEU A 151 1.97 -1.31 -24.92
C LEU A 151 1.22 -0.05 -24.43
N ALA A 152 -0.05 -0.22 -24.06
CA ALA A 152 -0.90 0.87 -23.61
C ALA A 152 -0.66 1.28 -22.15
N LEU A 153 0.15 0.53 -21.36
CA LEU A 153 0.38 0.83 -19.95
C LEU A 153 1.04 2.20 -19.75
N TYR A 154 2.02 2.54 -20.60
CA TYR A 154 2.70 3.83 -20.49
C TYR A 154 1.75 5.00 -20.77
N GLN A 155 0.98 4.90 -21.87
CA GLN A 155 0.02 5.93 -22.26
C GLN A 155 -1.10 6.11 -21.24
N ASN A 156 -1.67 5.00 -20.75
CA ASN A 156 -2.81 5.04 -19.83
C ASN A 156 -2.46 5.54 -18.42
N ASN A 157 -1.19 5.47 -18.01
CA ASN A 157 -0.78 5.80 -16.65
C ASN A 157 0.13 7.02 -16.54
N TYR A 158 1.01 7.23 -17.52
CA TYR A 158 2.14 8.16 -17.38
C TYR A 158 2.10 9.32 -18.36
N VAL A 159 1.46 9.18 -19.53
CA VAL A 159 1.39 10.28 -20.51
C VAL A 159 0.51 11.44 -20.03
N LYS A 160 -0.53 11.16 -19.24
CA LYS A 160 -1.42 12.18 -18.66
C LYS A 160 -0.89 12.82 -17.37
N LEU A 161 0.26 12.38 -16.84
CA LEU A 161 0.93 13.08 -15.76
C LEU A 161 1.63 14.31 -16.35
N CYS A 162 0.85 15.37 -16.59
CA CYS A 162 1.35 16.72 -16.88
C CYS A 162 2.04 17.29 -15.64
N LEU A 163 3.14 16.67 -15.24
CA LEU A 163 3.97 17.13 -14.16
C LEU A 163 4.84 18.26 -14.70
N SER A 164 4.75 19.41 -14.05
CA SER A 164 5.69 20.51 -14.22
C SER A 164 7.13 20.00 -14.01
N LEU A 165 8.12 20.76 -14.48
CA LEU A 165 9.53 20.40 -14.31
C LEU A 165 9.88 20.17 -12.82
N LEU A 166 9.26 20.95 -11.92
CA LEU A 166 9.32 20.75 -10.47
C LEU A 166 8.64 19.45 -10.02
N GLY A 167 7.46 19.12 -10.55
CA GLY A 167 6.79 17.84 -10.30
C GLY A 167 7.64 16.63 -10.71
N ARG A 168 8.34 16.72 -11.85
CA ARG A 168 9.27 15.66 -12.30
C ARG A 168 10.47 15.52 -11.37
N ILE A 169 11.06 16.62 -10.92
CA ILE A 169 12.16 16.63 -9.94
C ILE A 169 11.68 16.06 -8.59
N SER A 170 10.49 16.42 -8.13
CA SER A 170 9.91 15.88 -6.89
C SER A 170 9.61 14.39 -6.98
N VAL A 171 9.08 13.90 -8.11
CA VAL A 171 8.89 12.45 -8.34
C VAL A 171 10.22 11.71 -8.37
N LEU A 172 11.25 12.29 -8.98
CA LEU A 172 12.62 11.75 -8.97
C LEU A 172 13.19 11.72 -7.55
N LYS A 173 13.06 12.81 -6.78
CA LYS A 173 13.44 12.86 -5.37
C LYS A 173 12.69 11.78 -4.57
N MET A 174 11.37 11.67 -4.72
CA MET A 174 10.55 10.74 -3.94
C MET A 174 10.72 9.27 -4.34
N ASN A 175 11.13 8.94 -5.56
CA ASN A 175 11.36 7.55 -5.98
C ASN A 175 12.83 7.10 -5.88
N VAL A 176 13.78 7.97 -6.24
CA VAL A 176 15.19 7.61 -6.31
C VAL A 176 15.87 7.81 -4.95
N LEU A 177 15.55 8.88 -4.22
CA LEU A 177 16.18 9.15 -2.93
C LEU A 177 15.92 8.04 -1.91
N PRO A 178 14.70 7.50 -1.71
CA PRO A 178 14.50 6.41 -0.76
C PRO A 178 15.22 5.12 -1.16
N ARG A 179 15.33 4.82 -2.46
CA ARG A 179 16.06 3.64 -2.96
C ARG A 179 17.56 3.77 -2.73
N MET A 180 18.12 4.96 -2.92
CA MET A 180 19.52 5.25 -2.63
C MET A 180 19.80 5.21 -1.13
N ILE A 181 18.94 5.84 -0.32
CA ILE A 181 19.04 5.79 1.15
C ILE A 181 18.98 4.35 1.66
N PHE A 182 18.04 3.56 1.16
CA PHE A 182 17.94 2.14 1.50
C PHE A 182 19.22 1.38 1.17
N LEU A 183 19.82 1.63 -0.01
CA LEU A 183 21.09 1.01 -0.39
C LEU A 183 22.20 1.38 0.61
N PHE A 184 22.35 2.66 0.96
CA PHE A 184 23.38 3.12 1.90
C PHE A 184 23.15 2.66 3.34
N GLN A 185 21.89 2.51 3.76
CA GLN A 185 21.54 1.97 5.08
C GLN A 185 21.67 0.45 5.16
N SER A 186 21.60 -0.25 4.02
CA SER A 186 21.58 -1.71 3.94
C SER A 186 22.93 -2.32 3.55
N ILE A 187 23.96 -1.52 3.30
CA ILE A 187 25.33 -2.02 3.11
C ILE A 187 25.89 -2.38 4.49
N PRO A 188 26.13 -3.66 4.81
CA PRO A 188 26.86 -4.01 6.02
C PRO A 188 28.31 -3.57 5.84
N VAL A 189 28.72 -2.52 6.55
CA VAL A 189 30.12 -2.09 6.58
C VAL A 189 30.85 -3.07 7.50
N ILE A 190 31.70 -3.91 6.93
CA ILE A 190 32.64 -4.75 7.69
C ILE A 190 33.65 -3.78 8.33
N ILE A 191 33.56 -3.64 9.65
CA ILE A 191 34.49 -2.83 10.44
C ILE A 191 35.73 -3.70 10.67
N ASN A 192 36.86 -3.39 10.02
CA ASN A 192 38.14 -3.91 10.46
C ASN A 192 38.54 -3.19 11.75
N GLU A 193 38.71 -3.96 12.81
CA GLU A 193 39.03 -3.52 14.16
C GLU A 193 40.50 -3.05 14.24
N GLU A 194 40.72 -1.74 14.28
CA GLU A 194 41.74 -1.18 15.17
C GLU A 194 41.02 -0.36 16.25
N VAL A 195 40.61 -1.08 17.29
CA VAL A 195 39.90 -0.55 18.45
C VAL A 195 40.88 0.27 19.29
N PHE A 196 40.75 1.60 19.24
CA PHE A 196 41.36 2.45 20.26
C PHE A 196 40.59 2.25 21.57
N GLN A 197 41.30 1.84 22.62
CA GLN A 197 40.72 1.50 23.93
C GLN A 197 40.09 2.73 24.60
N GLY A 198 38.79 2.63 24.92
CA GLY A 198 38.10 3.52 25.88
C GLY A 198 36.68 3.93 25.47
N GLY A 199 35.66 3.31 26.09
CA GLY A 199 34.27 3.78 26.08
C GLY A 199 33.47 3.53 24.80
N LEU A 200 32.69 2.43 24.78
CA LEU A 200 31.66 2.08 23.78
C LEU A 200 32.05 1.96 22.30
N GLY A 201 33.31 2.21 21.91
CA GLY A 201 33.84 1.79 20.60
C GLY A 201 33.06 2.30 19.38
N LEU A 202 32.31 3.40 19.52
CA LEU A 202 31.57 3.98 18.42
C LEU A 202 32.57 4.75 17.52
N PRO A 203 32.51 4.59 16.18
CA PRO A 203 33.27 5.44 15.27
C PRO A 203 32.89 6.90 15.56
N ASN A 204 33.83 7.83 15.38
CA ASN A 204 33.63 9.24 15.70
C ASN A 204 32.47 9.83 14.86
N LEU A 205 31.23 9.68 15.35
CA LEU A 205 29.97 10.06 14.71
C LEU A 205 29.96 11.54 14.34
N LYS A 206 30.73 12.35 15.07
CA LYS A 206 30.94 13.76 14.81
C LYS A 206 31.68 13.99 13.49
N LEU A 207 32.71 13.18 13.19
CA LEU A 207 33.47 13.22 11.93
C LEU A 207 32.59 12.80 10.74
N TYR A 208 31.72 11.81 10.96
CA TYR A 208 30.80 11.30 9.95
C TYR A 208 29.67 12.29 9.63
N TYR A 209 29.07 12.88 10.67
CA TYR A 209 28.08 13.95 10.53
C TYR A 209 28.70 15.17 9.85
N THR A 210 29.90 15.59 10.24
CA THR A 210 30.58 16.74 9.60
C THR A 210 30.95 16.46 8.15
N ALA A 211 31.37 15.25 7.78
CA ALA A 211 31.63 14.89 6.38
C ALA A 211 30.35 14.90 5.52
N CYS A 212 29.22 14.39 6.05
CA CYS A 212 27.92 14.46 5.38
C CYS A 212 27.43 15.91 5.22
N CYS A 213 27.54 16.73 6.27
CA CYS A 213 27.21 18.15 6.21
C CYS A 213 28.12 18.91 5.24
N LEU A 214 29.43 18.63 5.20
CA LEU A 214 30.37 19.27 4.26
C LEU A 214 30.13 18.85 2.81
N LYS A 215 29.76 17.59 2.55
CA LYS A 215 29.40 17.13 1.21
C LYS A 215 28.06 17.71 0.74
N TRP A 216 27.13 17.93 1.67
CA TRP A 216 25.88 18.65 1.43
C TRP A 216 26.12 20.14 1.19
N ILE A 217 26.94 20.79 2.03
CA ILE A 217 27.38 22.19 1.89
C ILE A 217 28.17 22.38 0.61
N ALA A 218 29.02 21.45 0.17
CA ALA A 218 29.75 21.55 -1.10
C ALA A 218 28.81 21.45 -2.32
N LYS A 219 27.77 20.60 -2.22
CA LYS A 219 26.70 20.50 -3.24
C LYS A 219 25.80 21.73 -3.26
N TRP A 220 25.60 22.33 -2.10
CA TRP A 220 24.93 23.61 -1.92
C TRP A 220 25.84 24.78 -2.34
N PHE A 221 27.14 24.76 -2.13
CA PHE A 221 28.05 25.86 -2.48
C PHE A 221 28.23 25.99 -4.00
N TRP A 222 28.14 24.86 -4.72
CA TRP A 222 27.98 24.83 -6.18
C TRP A 222 26.54 25.16 -6.66
N LEU A 223 25.73 25.84 -5.82
CA LEU A 223 24.41 26.49 -6.07
C LEU A 223 24.38 27.30 -7.38
N ARG A 224 24.28 26.61 -8.52
CA ARG A 224 23.97 27.24 -9.80
C ARG A 224 22.47 27.36 -10.10
N ASP A 225 21.58 27.06 -9.15
CA ASP A 225 20.17 27.49 -9.25
C ASP A 225 19.47 27.65 -7.88
N LYS A 226 18.98 28.88 -7.60
CA LYS A 226 18.54 29.39 -6.28
C LYS A 226 17.09 29.05 -5.89
N ARG A 227 16.40 28.16 -6.61
CA ARG A 227 15.01 27.75 -6.31
C ARG A 227 14.86 26.76 -5.14
N LEU A 228 15.98 26.34 -4.55
CA LEU A 228 16.05 25.46 -3.37
C LEU A 228 15.55 26.15 -2.07
N LEU A 229 15.40 27.47 -2.06
CA LEU A 229 15.07 28.26 -0.86
C LEU A 229 13.58 28.29 -0.43
N GLN A 230 12.62 27.70 -1.14
CA GLN A 230 11.18 27.91 -0.82
C GLN A 230 10.36 26.66 -0.42
N TRP A 231 10.86 25.44 -0.54
CA TRP A 231 10.02 24.22 -0.39
C TRP A 231 10.33 23.35 0.84
N GLU A 232 11.29 23.71 1.69
CA GLU A 232 11.64 22.97 2.93
C GLU A 232 10.97 23.53 4.20
N GLY A 233 9.73 24.04 4.08
CA GLY A 233 8.72 23.90 5.15
C GLY A 233 8.14 25.17 5.78
N PHE A 234 7.16 25.84 5.14
CA PHE A 234 6.47 26.96 5.81
C PHE A 234 4.94 27.00 5.70
N ASP A 235 4.25 25.87 5.52
CA ASP A 235 2.93 25.73 6.17
C ASP A 235 2.57 24.25 6.42
N LEU A 236 2.86 23.82 7.64
CA LEU A 236 2.69 22.45 8.15
C LEU A 236 1.35 22.28 8.92
N ARG A 237 0.29 23.01 8.56
CA ARG A 237 -1.04 22.85 9.18
C ARG A 237 -1.91 21.76 8.57
N TYR A 238 -1.63 21.35 7.34
CA TYR A 238 -2.31 20.22 6.71
C TYR A 238 -1.25 19.22 6.27
N GLY A 239 -1.13 18.11 7.02
CA GLY A 239 -0.35 16.97 6.56
C GLY A 239 -0.85 16.47 5.19
N TRP A 240 -0.08 15.61 4.54
CA TRP A 240 -0.33 15.08 3.18
C TRP A 240 -1.76 14.53 2.93
N HIS A 241 -2.49 14.19 3.99
CA HIS A 241 -3.91 13.79 3.95
C HIS A 241 -4.87 14.90 3.50
N GLY A 242 -4.51 16.19 3.64
CA GLY A 242 -5.33 17.33 3.20
C GLY A 242 -5.48 17.43 1.68
N TYR A 243 -4.51 16.91 0.93
CA TYR A 243 -4.51 16.93 -0.55
C TYR A 243 -5.50 15.92 -1.17
N LEU A 244 -6.08 15.01 -0.38
CA LEU A 244 -7.09 14.05 -0.84
C LEU A 244 -8.53 14.62 -0.80
N TRP A 245 -8.74 15.78 -0.16
CA TRP A 245 -10.08 16.32 0.13
C TRP A 245 -10.38 17.70 -0.48
N TYR A 246 -9.39 18.45 -0.98
CA TYR A 246 -9.53 19.71 -1.73
C TYR A 246 -8.77 19.53 -3.06
N ASP A 247 -9.30 19.56 -4.29
CA ASP A 247 -10.54 20.11 -4.81
C ASP A 247 -11.18 19.14 -5.82
N LYS A 248 -12.42 18.73 -5.50
CA LYS A 248 -13.46 18.43 -6.49
C LYS A 248 -14.36 19.67 -6.54
N VAL A 249 -13.96 20.69 -7.28
CA VAL A 249 -14.86 21.79 -7.65
C VAL A 249 -14.72 21.97 -9.15
N ASP A 250 -15.76 21.57 -9.87
CA ASP A 250 -15.91 21.88 -11.29
C ASP A 250 -16.06 23.40 -11.44
N ILE A 251 -15.15 24.02 -12.18
CA ILE A 251 -15.32 25.42 -12.61
C ILE A 251 -16.23 25.38 -13.85
N PRO A 252 -17.43 25.99 -13.82
CA PRO A 252 -18.27 26.06 -15.00
C PRO A 252 -17.61 27.00 -16.02
N ILE A 253 -17.28 26.45 -17.18
CA ILE A 253 -16.96 27.26 -18.36
C ILE A 253 -18.30 27.74 -18.91
N ASN A 254 -18.68 28.96 -18.57
CA ASN A 254 -19.72 29.68 -19.32
C ASN A 254 -19.06 30.42 -20.49
N ASN A 255 -19.74 30.35 -21.64
CA ASN A 255 -19.39 30.87 -22.96
C ASN A 255 -18.85 32.30 -22.98
#